data_AF-A0A2D5VMJ2-F1
#
_entry.id   AF-A0A2D5VMJ2-F1
#
_cell.length_a   1.000
_cell.length_b   1.000
_cell.length_c   1.000
_cell.angle_alpha   90.00
_cell.angle_beta   90.00
_cell.angle_gamma   90.00
#
_symmetry.space_group_name_H-M   'P 1'
#
loop_
_entity.id
_entity.type
_entity.pdbx_description
1 polymer ?
#
loop_
_entity_poly.entity_id
_entity_poly.type
_entity_poly.pdbx_seq_one_letter_code
_entity_poly.pdbx_strand_id
1 'polypeptide(L)'
;RETGSGTRQAFNRAMQGLLPELTIALELQHTEAIKRAVHENLGVGCLSLMTLEDEFNSGKLVRLNTPTRDLHRRLYLIQHKQKYQSAGIQAWMKLCDKWSS
;
A
#
# COMPACT_ATOMS: atom_id res chain seq x y z
N ARG A 1 -1.37 -8.59 -5.03
CA ARG A 1 -0.04 -8.10 -4.62
C ARG A 1 0.80 -9.30 -4.26
N GLU A 2 2.08 -9.30 -4.60
CA GLU A 2 2.99 -10.42 -4.31
C GLU A 2 3.09 -10.73 -2.82
N THR A 3 3.27 -12.02 -2.53
CA THR A 3 3.65 -12.54 -1.22
C THR A 3 4.94 -11.90 -0.75
N GLY A 4 4.96 -11.41 0.49
CA GLY A 4 6.12 -10.73 1.08
C GLY A 4 6.14 -9.21 0.91
N SER A 5 5.32 -8.64 0.01
CA SER A 5 5.23 -7.17 -0.10
C SER A 5 4.61 -6.54 1.15
N GLY A 6 5.11 -5.37 1.57
CA GLY A 6 4.58 -4.66 2.75
C GLY A 6 3.08 -4.32 2.64
N THR A 7 2.59 -4.12 1.41
CA THR A 7 1.15 -3.92 1.15
C THR A 7 0.34 -5.20 1.41
N ARG A 8 0.84 -6.37 0.97
CA ARG A 8 0.17 -7.65 1.24
C ARG A 8 0.20 -8.00 2.73
N GLN A 9 1.30 -7.72 3.41
CA GLN A 9 1.39 -7.94 4.87
C GLN A 9 0.39 -7.08 5.64
N ALA A 10 0.26 -5.80 5.29
CA ALA A 10 -0.72 -4.90 5.89
C ALA A 10 -2.16 -5.38 5.64
N PHE A 11 -2.47 -5.78 4.41
CA PHE A 11 -3.77 -6.35 4.07
C PHE A 11 -4.08 -7.62 4.88
N ASN A 12 -3.15 -8.58 4.93
CA ASN A 12 -3.33 -9.83 5.66
C ASN A 12 -3.60 -9.57 7.15
N ARG A 13 -2.86 -8.63 7.76
CA ARG A 13 -3.06 -8.24 9.16
C ARG A 13 -4.46 -7.65 9.37
N ALA A 14 -4.87 -6.71 8.51
CA ALA A 14 -6.18 -6.07 8.59
C ALA A 14 -7.34 -7.09 8.45
N MET A 15 -7.15 -8.09 7.59
CA MET A 15 -8.15 -9.11 7.27
C MET A 15 -8.06 -10.36 8.15
N GLN A 16 -7.24 -10.35 9.20
CA GLN A 16 -7.18 -11.46 10.15
C GLN A 16 -8.59 -11.83 10.65
N GLY A 17 -8.85 -13.13 10.73
CA GLY A 17 -10.17 -13.70 11.04
C GLY A 17 -11.09 -13.89 9.83
N LEU A 18 -10.93 -13.13 8.73
CA LEU A 18 -11.72 -13.29 7.50
C LEU A 18 -10.93 -13.88 6.32
N LEU A 19 -9.59 -13.89 6.40
CA LEU A 19 -8.74 -14.44 5.35
C LEU A 19 -9.15 -15.85 4.88
N PRO A 20 -9.56 -16.80 5.76
CA PRO A 20 -9.99 -18.13 5.31
C PRO A 20 -11.29 -18.11 4.48
N GLU A 21 -12.12 -17.10 4.66
CA GLU A 21 -13.42 -16.95 4.00
C GLU A 21 -13.32 -16.11 2.71
N LEU A 22 -12.19 -15.43 2.50
CA LEU A 22 -11.96 -14.58 1.34
C LEU A 22 -11.61 -15.41 0.11
N THR A 23 -12.47 -15.37 -0.91
CA THR A 23 -12.13 -15.85 -2.25
C THR A 23 -11.24 -14.84 -2.96
N ILE A 24 -9.92 -15.07 -2.93
CA ILE A 24 -8.96 -14.24 -3.66
C ILE A 24 -8.97 -14.66 -5.13
N ALA A 25 -9.73 -13.93 -5.96
CA ALA A 25 -9.84 -14.22 -7.38
C ALA A 25 -8.55 -13.93 -8.17
N LEU A 26 -7.75 -12.95 -7.73
CA LEU A 26 -6.57 -12.51 -8.47
C LEU A 26 -5.51 -11.88 -7.57
N GLU A 27 -4.23 -12.18 -7.85
CA GLU A 27 -3.09 -11.55 -7.20
C GLU A 27 -2.19 -10.86 -8.22
N LEU A 28 -2.32 -9.53 -8.32
CA LEU A 28 -1.51 -8.73 -9.26
C LEU A 28 -0.38 -7.98 -8.56
N GLN A 29 0.76 -7.85 -9.24
CA GLN A 29 1.95 -7.18 -8.73
C GLN A 29 1.87 -5.65 -8.91
N HIS A 30 1.35 -5.20 -10.05
CA HIS A 30 1.33 -3.81 -10.47
C HIS A 30 0.05 -3.08 -10.03
N THR A 31 0.21 -1.85 -9.52
CA THR A 31 -0.90 -0.97 -9.12
C THR A 31 -1.89 -0.76 -10.27
N GLU A 32 -1.40 -0.44 -11.47
CA GLU A 32 -2.24 -0.16 -12.63
C GLU A 32 -3.06 -1.36 -13.10
N ALA A 33 -2.50 -2.57 -12.97
CA ALA A 33 -3.23 -3.79 -13.29
C ALA A 33 -4.39 -4.01 -12.31
N ILE A 34 -4.18 -3.73 -11.01
CA ILE A 34 -5.26 -3.81 -10.01
C ILE A 34 -6.33 -2.76 -10.28
N LYS A 35 -5.96 -1.51 -10.59
CA LYS A 35 -6.91 -0.46 -10.92
C LYS A 35 -7.78 -0.83 -12.12
N ARG A 36 -7.15 -1.31 -13.20
CA ARG A 36 -7.87 -1.78 -14.40
C ARG A 36 -8.82 -2.92 -14.07
N ALA A 37 -8.38 -3.92 -13.30
CA ALA A 37 -9.25 -5.02 -12.93
C ALA A 37 -10.50 -4.56 -12.16
N VAL A 38 -10.36 -3.62 -11.23
CA VAL A 38 -11.50 -3.04 -10.50
C VAL A 38 -12.39 -2.22 -11.45
N HIS A 39 -11.78 -1.43 -12.35
CA HIS A 39 -12.52 -0.64 -13.34
C HIS A 39 -13.36 -1.51 -14.28
N GLU A 40 -12.83 -2.67 -14.69
CA GLU A 40 -13.53 -3.67 -15.51
C GLU A 40 -14.50 -4.55 -14.69
N ASN A 41 -14.84 -4.15 -13.45
CA ASN A 41 -15.78 -4.83 -12.57
C ASN A 41 -15.40 -6.27 -12.19
N LEU A 42 -14.10 -6.62 -12.20
CA LEU A 42 -13.64 -7.95 -11.77
C LEU A 42 -13.70 -8.14 -10.24
N GLY A 43 -13.97 -7.08 -9.48
CA GLY A 43 -14.15 -7.14 -8.03
C GLY A 43 -13.61 -5.91 -7.32
N VAL A 44 -13.25 -6.09 -6.04
CA VAL A 44 -12.70 -5.02 -5.19
C VAL A 44 -11.19 -5.14 -5.04
N GLY A 45 -10.51 -3.99 -4.97
CA GLY A 45 -9.05 -3.91 -4.83
C GLY A 45 -8.63 -3.29 -3.50
N CYS A 46 -7.45 -3.68 -3.00
CA CYS A 46 -6.80 -3.02 -1.87
C CYS A 46 -5.46 -2.41 -2.32
N LEU A 47 -5.36 -1.08 -2.27
CA LEU A 47 -4.21 -0.31 -2.73
C LEU A 47 -3.90 0.83 -1.75
N SER A 48 -2.72 1.43 -1.91
CA SER A 48 -2.35 2.63 -1.16
C SER A 48 -3.21 3.81 -1.62
N LEU A 49 -3.74 4.60 -0.69
CA LEU A 49 -4.51 5.80 -1.05
C LEU A 49 -3.70 6.77 -1.92
N MET A 50 -2.40 6.89 -1.65
CA MET A 50 -1.47 7.70 -2.44
C MET A 50 -1.42 7.35 -3.94
N THR A 51 -1.88 6.16 -4.34
CA THR A 51 -1.88 5.76 -5.75
C THR A 51 -3.24 5.92 -6.42
N LEU A 52 -4.26 6.40 -5.70
CA LEU A 52 -5.66 6.43 -6.15
C LEU A 52 -6.24 7.85 -6.31
N GLU A 53 -5.40 8.88 -6.14
CA GLU A 53 -5.84 10.28 -6.15
C GLU A 53 -6.55 10.65 -7.45
N ASP A 54 -5.98 10.29 -8.61
CA ASP A 54 -6.58 10.56 -9.92
C ASP A 54 -7.92 9.83 -10.12
N GLU A 55 -8.01 8.57 -9.68
CA GLU A 55 -9.23 7.78 -9.83
C GLU A 55 -10.37 8.27 -8.94
N PHE A 56 -10.03 8.78 -7.74
CA PHE A 56 -11.01 9.39 -6.86
C PHE A 56 -11.45 10.76 -7.38
N ASN A 57 -10.51 11.60 -7.83
CA ASN A 57 -10.81 12.91 -8.40
C ASN A 57 -11.67 12.81 -9.68
N SER A 58 -11.44 11.78 -10.50
CA SER A 58 -12.23 11.53 -11.72
C SER A 58 -13.51 10.74 -11.48
N GLY A 59 -13.79 10.29 -10.24
CA GLY A 59 -14.97 9.49 -9.91
C GLY A 59 -14.98 8.08 -10.52
N LYS A 60 -13.85 7.62 -11.08
CA LYS A 60 -13.73 6.30 -11.71
C LYS A 60 -13.67 5.16 -10.71
N LEU A 61 -13.20 5.44 -9.49
CA LEU A 61 -13.19 4.51 -8.37
C LEU A 61 -13.80 5.19 -7.15
N VAL A 62 -14.40 4.37 -6.28
CA VAL A 62 -14.93 4.83 -4.99
C VAL A 62 -14.21 4.12 -3.86
N ARG A 63 -14.05 4.83 -2.73
CA ARG A 63 -13.48 4.24 -1.52
C ARG A 63 -14.53 3.42 -0.79
N LEU A 64 -14.19 2.18 -0.44
CA LEU A 64 -14.99 1.37 0.49
C LEU A 64 -14.56 1.65 1.93
N ASN A 65 -15.53 2.00 2.77
CA ASN A 65 -15.27 2.29 4.19
C ASN A 65 -15.18 0.97 4.98
N THR A 66 -14.07 0.80 5.71
CA THR A 66 -13.79 -0.38 6.53
C THR A 66 -13.49 0.03 7.98
N PRO A 67 -14.48 0.53 8.74
CA PRO A 67 -14.24 1.15 10.05
C PRO A 67 -13.67 0.20 11.11
N THR A 68 -13.91 -1.11 10.96
CA THR A 68 -13.43 -2.15 11.88
C THR A 68 -12.08 -2.74 11.49
N ARG A 69 -11.41 -2.19 10.46
CA ARG A 69 -10.20 -2.76 9.86
C ARG A 69 -9.10 -1.72 9.78
N ASP A 70 -7.97 -2.02 10.42
CA ASP A 70 -6.78 -1.19 10.33
C ASP A 70 -5.95 -1.55 9.09
N LEU A 71 -6.07 -0.72 8.05
CA LEU A 71 -5.30 -0.83 6.80
C LEU A 71 -4.07 0.09 6.77
N HIS A 72 -3.71 0.70 7.91
CA HIS A 72 -2.51 1.53 7.98
C HIS A 72 -1.24 0.67 7.94
N ARG A 73 -0.24 1.17 7.22
CA ARG A 73 1.11 0.59 7.21
C ARG A 73 2.13 1.67 7.48
N ARG A 74 3.20 1.30 8.17
CA ARG A 74 4.37 2.17 8.39
C ARG A 74 5.44 1.86 7.35
N LEU A 75 6.05 2.90 6.80
CA LEU A 75 7.27 2.79 6.01
C LEU A 75 8.44 3.07 6.94
N TYR A 76 9.51 2.29 6.80
CA TYR A 76 10.69 2.40 7.64
C TYR A 76 11.91 2.66 6.77
N LEU A 77 12.76 3.60 7.21
CA LEU A 77 14.11 3.77 6.68
C LEU A 77 15.07 2.94 7.51
N ILE A 78 15.77 2.01 6.87
CA ILE A 78 16.68 1.08 7.53
C ILE A 78 18.10 1.36 7.05
N GLN A 79 19.02 1.61 7.99
CA GLN A 79 20.44 1.75 7.72
C GLN A 79 21.25 0.79 8.61
N HIS A 80 22.35 0.26 8.09
CA HIS A 80 23.27 -0.55 8.89
C HIS A 80 23.98 0.32 9.93
N LYS A 81 24.09 -0.16 11.18
CA LYS A 81 24.63 0.61 12.32
C LYS A 81 26.04 1.17 12.07
N GLN A 82 26.85 0.45 11.30
CA GLN A 82 28.23 0.82 10.98
C GLN A 82 28.39 1.49 9.61
N LYS A 83 27.29 1.87 8.95
CA LYS A 83 27.37 2.53 7.63
C LYS A 83 27.85 3.97 7.81
N TYR A 84 28.89 4.33 7.08
CA TYR A 84 29.35 5.72 7.00
C TYR A 84 28.23 6.63 6.46
N GLN A 85 27.89 7.66 7.22
CA GLN A 85 26.86 8.64 6.83
C GLN A 85 27.50 9.75 6.01
N SER A 86 27.60 9.52 4.70
CA SER A 86 28.02 10.57 3.78
C SER A 86 27.04 11.76 3.79
N ALA A 87 27.50 12.91 3.32
CA ALA A 87 26.65 14.09 3.16
C ALA A 87 25.38 13.80 2.32
N GLY A 88 25.49 12.93 1.31
CA GLY A 88 24.35 12.49 0.50
C GLY A 88 23.32 11.69 1.30
N ILE A 89 23.76 10.77 2.17
CA ILE A 89 22.85 10.02 3.05
C ILE A 89 22.14 10.96 4.02
N GLN A 90 22.86 11.90 4.62
CA GLN A 90 22.27 12.86 5.55
C GLN A 90 21.26 13.78 4.86
N ALA A 91 21.57 14.25 3.64
CA ALA A 91 20.66 15.06 2.84
C ALA A 91 19.39 14.27 2.48
N TRP A 92 19.52 13.01 2.11
CA TRP A 92 18.38 12.14 1.83
C TRP A 92 17.50 11.91 3.06
N MET A 93 18.09 11.60 4.22
CA MET A 93 17.34 11.43 5.47
C MET A 93 16.56 12.69 5.84
N LYS A 94 17.19 13.87 5.75
CA LYS A 94 16.52 15.16 5.97
C LYS A 94 15.36 15.39 5.00
N LEU A 95 15.47 14.92 3.76
CA LEU A 95 14.38 15.01 2.79
C LEU A 95 13.22 14.10 3.20
N CYS A 96 13.49 12.88 3.65
CA CYS A 96 12.46 11.98 4.13
C CYS A 96 11.75 12.47 5.39
N ASP A 97 12.47 13.08 6.35
CA ASP A 97 11.89 13.61 7.60
C ASP A 97 10.83 14.71 7.34
N LYS A 98 11.01 15.49 6.26
CA LYS A 98 10.02 16.49 5.83
C LYS A 98 8.69 15.87 5.37
N TRP A 99 8.73 14.64 4.89
CA TRP A 99 7.55 13.91 4.38
C TRP A 99 6.88 13.03 5.43
N SER A 100 7.49 12.89 6.62
CA SER A 100 6.90 12.16 7.75
C SER A 100 6.09 13.04 8.71
N SER A 101 5.99 14.35 8.45
CA SER A 101 5.27 15.34 9.26
C SER A 101 3.89 15.66 8.68
#